data_AF-A0A348VTH4-F1
#
_entry.id   AF-A0A348VTH4-F1
#
_cell.length_a   1.000
_cell.length_b   1.000
_cell.length_c   1.000
_cell.angle_alpha   90.00
_cell.angle_beta   90.00
_cell.angle_gamma   90.00
#
_symmetry.space_group_name_H-M   'P 1'
#
loop_
_entity.id
_entity.type
_entity.pdbx_description
1 polymer ?
#
loop_
_entity_poly.entity_id
_entity_poly.type
_entity_poly.pdbx_seq_one_letter_code
_entity_poly.pdbx_strand_id
1 'polypeptide(L)'
;DRIATGIGTLVFFMGMKNLQNIVDNLITYGRSPQCPVALIQWGTRTDQKVVTGTLQDIVPKVKEAQLGPPAIIVVGEVVKLREKLNWFETKPLFGRRVVVTRSREQASVFAEMLIDRGAKTIEFPSIEVVPPSSWAELDAAIDGLERYHWVIFTSANAVRFFMQRLRERGKDVRQLKDAKLCAVGPKTAEALDQFSLRADIIPAEFKAEGVIEAFGNMDVKGLRFLIPRAKKARELIPDKLRELGADVTVATAYDNVKPSTDVERVKKLFREKKISAVTFTSLSTVHNFVEMLGRSGYKELMNGVAVACIGPVTSKTAEEYSMKPDIMPKEYTIPAMVNAMVDYFKQKR
;
A
#
# COMPACT_ATOMS: atom_id res chain seq x y z
N ASP A 1 -15.16 -39.94 27.32
CA ASP A 1 -15.86 -39.75 28.61
C ASP A 1 -15.26 -38.61 29.42
N ARG A 2 -14.04 -38.74 29.97
CA ARG A 2 -13.44 -37.70 30.85
C ARG A 2 -13.18 -36.33 30.21
N ILE A 3 -13.13 -36.22 28.88
CA ILE A 3 -12.88 -34.93 28.18
C ILE A 3 -14.13 -34.03 28.21
N ALA A 4 -15.34 -34.59 28.15
CA ALA A 4 -16.57 -33.82 28.12
C ALA A 4 -16.82 -33.07 29.44
N THR A 5 -16.39 -33.66 30.56
CA THR A 5 -16.56 -33.14 31.92
C THR A 5 -15.29 -32.58 32.53
N GLY A 6 -14.10 -32.93 32.01
CA GLY A 6 -12.81 -32.70 32.67
C GLY A 6 -12.05 -31.42 32.28
N ILE A 7 -12.60 -30.56 31.43
CA ILE A 7 -11.89 -29.35 30.96
C ILE A 7 -12.88 -28.20 30.83
N GLY A 8 -12.58 -27.04 31.44
CA GLY A 8 -13.46 -25.87 31.40
C GLY A 8 -13.75 -25.37 29.97
N THR A 9 -12.74 -25.41 29.10
CA THR A 9 -12.87 -25.01 27.68
C THR A 9 -12.40 -26.13 26.77
N LEU A 10 -13.22 -26.48 25.78
CA LEU A 10 -12.84 -27.40 24.72
C LEU A 10 -12.71 -26.62 23.41
N VAL A 11 -11.62 -26.84 22.68
CA VAL A 11 -11.37 -26.21 21.38
C VAL A 11 -11.19 -27.32 20.35
N PHE A 12 -12.05 -27.34 19.34
CA PHE A 12 -11.97 -28.31 18.25
C PHE A 12 -11.48 -27.62 16.97
N PHE A 13 -10.36 -28.13 16.46
CA PHE A 13 -9.84 -27.78 15.15
C PHE A 13 -10.43 -28.71 14.09
N MET A 14 -10.74 -28.18 12.91
CA MET A 14 -11.24 -28.96 11.76
C MET A 14 -12.56 -29.73 12.05
N GLY A 15 -13.31 -29.35 13.09
CA GLY A 15 -14.52 -30.07 13.52
C GLY A 15 -15.78 -29.77 12.69
N MET A 16 -15.75 -28.85 11.74
CA MET A 16 -16.95 -28.33 11.05
C MET A 16 -17.82 -29.43 10.40
N LYS A 17 -17.21 -30.40 9.71
CA LYS A 17 -17.97 -31.50 9.07
C LYS A 17 -18.62 -32.42 10.09
N ASN A 18 -18.07 -32.48 11.30
CA ASN A 18 -18.50 -33.36 12.39
C ASN A 18 -19.20 -32.58 13.52
N LEU A 19 -19.64 -31.34 13.27
CA LEU A 19 -20.20 -30.48 14.32
C LEU A 19 -21.36 -31.15 15.07
N GLN A 20 -22.27 -31.80 14.35
CA GLN A 20 -23.39 -32.55 14.94
C GLN A 20 -22.87 -33.67 15.86
N ASN A 21 -21.96 -34.51 15.38
CA ASN A 21 -21.38 -35.59 16.17
C ASN A 21 -20.62 -35.09 17.40
N ILE A 22 -19.92 -33.94 17.29
CA ILE A 22 -19.23 -33.32 18.44
C ILE A 22 -20.25 -32.88 19.48
N VAL A 23 -21.31 -32.18 19.06
CA VAL A 23 -22.39 -31.73 19.94
C VAL A 23 -23.06 -32.90 20.65
N ASP A 24 -23.47 -33.91 19.89
CA ASP A 24 -24.20 -35.08 20.42
C ASP A 24 -23.35 -35.82 21.47
N ASN A 25 -22.09 -36.10 21.15
CA ASN A 25 -21.19 -36.78 22.08
C ASN A 25 -20.94 -35.94 23.35
N LEU A 26 -20.77 -34.63 23.23
CA LEU A 26 -20.57 -33.78 24.42
C LEU A 26 -21.79 -33.82 25.35
N ILE A 27 -23.00 -33.81 24.82
CA ILE A 27 -24.23 -33.93 25.60
C ILE A 27 -24.35 -35.33 26.21
N THR A 28 -24.15 -36.40 25.41
CA THR A 28 -24.22 -37.79 25.87
C THR A 28 -23.25 -38.08 27.01
N TYR A 29 -22.04 -37.53 26.97
CA TYR A 29 -21.02 -37.73 28.01
C TYR A 29 -21.07 -36.68 29.13
N GLY A 30 -22.21 -35.97 29.30
CA GLY A 30 -22.53 -35.22 30.51
C GLY A 30 -22.27 -33.73 30.48
N ARG A 31 -22.03 -33.11 29.30
CA ARG A 31 -21.96 -31.65 29.18
C ARG A 31 -23.36 -31.07 29.01
N SER A 32 -23.69 -30.02 29.78
CA SER A 32 -25.01 -29.38 29.73
C SER A 32 -25.36 -28.94 28.29
N PRO A 33 -26.58 -29.21 27.79
CA PRO A 33 -27.04 -28.70 26.49
C PRO A 33 -27.02 -27.17 26.38
N GLN A 34 -27.09 -26.47 27.52
CA GLN A 34 -27.03 -25.01 27.62
C GLN A 34 -25.58 -24.48 27.64
N CYS A 35 -24.57 -25.36 27.62
CA CYS A 35 -23.17 -24.99 27.58
C CYS A 35 -22.90 -24.10 26.35
N PRO A 36 -22.33 -22.89 26.52
CA PRO A 36 -22.06 -21.98 25.43
C PRO A 36 -21.09 -22.53 24.37
N VAL A 37 -21.36 -22.21 23.12
CA VAL A 37 -20.54 -22.60 21.96
C VAL A 37 -20.33 -21.39 21.05
N ALA A 38 -19.10 -21.22 20.56
CA ALA A 38 -18.77 -20.28 19.49
C ALA A 38 -18.11 -21.01 18.32
N LEU A 39 -18.51 -20.67 17.10
CA LEU A 39 -17.82 -21.06 15.88
C LEU A 39 -17.21 -19.83 15.24
N ILE A 40 -15.91 -19.86 15.04
CA ILE A 40 -15.13 -18.74 14.53
C ILE A 40 -14.54 -19.15 13.19
N GLN A 41 -15.14 -18.65 12.10
CA GLN A 41 -14.63 -18.82 10.74
C GLN A 41 -13.68 -17.69 10.40
N TRP A 42 -12.56 -17.98 9.74
CA TRP A 42 -11.57 -16.98 9.32
C TRP A 42 -11.11 -16.06 10.46
N GLY A 43 -10.84 -16.63 11.63
CA GLY A 43 -10.37 -15.89 12.81
C GLY A 43 -9.25 -14.91 12.46
N THR A 44 -9.28 -13.72 13.07
CA THR A 44 -8.35 -12.59 12.87
C THR A 44 -8.26 -12.05 11.44
N ARG A 45 -9.18 -12.43 10.55
CA ARG A 45 -9.29 -11.86 9.20
C ARG A 45 -10.52 -10.97 9.10
N THR A 46 -10.48 -10.00 8.20
CA THR A 46 -11.61 -9.06 8.00
C THR A 46 -12.89 -9.75 7.52
N ASP A 47 -12.78 -10.96 6.97
CA ASP A 47 -13.90 -11.82 6.58
C ASP A 47 -14.32 -12.79 7.70
N GLN A 48 -13.88 -12.54 8.94
CA GLN A 48 -14.26 -13.32 10.12
C GLN A 48 -15.77 -13.31 10.31
N LYS A 49 -16.31 -14.52 10.51
CA LYS A 49 -17.71 -14.73 10.91
C LYS A 49 -17.73 -15.52 12.20
N VAL A 50 -18.52 -15.06 13.16
CA VAL A 50 -18.70 -15.76 14.44
C VAL A 50 -20.16 -16.05 14.66
N VAL A 51 -20.48 -17.30 14.92
CA VAL A 51 -21.82 -17.74 15.36
C VAL A 51 -21.70 -18.21 16.80
N THR A 52 -22.59 -17.73 17.65
CA THR A 52 -22.66 -18.14 19.06
C THR A 52 -24.01 -18.76 19.38
N GLY A 53 -24.01 -19.65 20.35
CA GLY A 53 -25.19 -20.37 20.80
C GLY A 53 -24.84 -21.28 21.97
N THR A 54 -25.61 -22.34 22.11
CA THR A 54 -25.44 -23.41 23.09
C THR A 54 -25.24 -24.74 22.37
N LEU A 55 -24.80 -25.78 23.06
CA LEU A 55 -24.72 -27.12 22.45
C LEU A 55 -26.07 -27.53 21.82
N GLN A 56 -27.19 -27.15 22.42
CA GLN A 56 -28.53 -27.49 21.93
C GLN A 56 -28.90 -26.81 20.59
N ASP A 57 -28.47 -25.56 20.35
CA ASP A 57 -28.97 -24.75 19.23
C ASP A 57 -27.90 -24.36 18.19
N ILE A 58 -26.63 -24.70 18.43
CA ILE A 58 -25.55 -24.18 17.60
C ILE A 58 -25.57 -24.75 16.18
N VAL A 59 -25.98 -26.00 15.99
CA VAL A 59 -26.02 -26.64 14.67
C VAL A 59 -26.99 -25.93 13.72
N PRO A 60 -28.27 -25.70 14.06
CA PRO A 60 -29.17 -24.97 13.18
C PRO A 60 -28.69 -23.54 12.93
N LYS A 61 -28.17 -22.83 13.95
CA LYS A 61 -27.63 -21.47 13.80
C LYS A 61 -26.46 -21.40 12.80
N VAL A 62 -25.56 -22.38 12.83
CA VAL A 62 -24.42 -22.48 11.90
C VAL A 62 -24.89 -22.72 10.47
N LYS A 63 -25.91 -23.57 10.28
CA LYS A 63 -26.52 -23.82 8.96
C LYS A 63 -27.17 -22.56 8.41
N GLU A 64 -27.95 -21.85 9.23
CA GLU A 64 -28.61 -20.59 8.85
C GLU A 64 -27.60 -19.52 8.45
N ALA A 65 -26.52 -19.37 9.23
CA ALA A 65 -25.43 -18.44 8.92
C ALA A 65 -24.52 -18.87 7.75
N GLN A 66 -24.77 -20.06 7.17
CA GLN A 66 -23.97 -20.67 6.11
C GLN A 66 -22.47 -20.71 6.45
N LEU A 67 -22.14 -20.99 7.73
CA LEU A 67 -20.77 -21.00 8.21
C LEU A 67 -20.13 -22.36 7.89
N GLY A 68 -19.01 -22.31 7.17
CA GLY A 68 -18.31 -23.50 6.67
C GLY A 68 -16.85 -23.58 7.12
N PRO A 69 -16.10 -24.60 6.69
CA PRO A 69 -14.65 -24.65 6.94
C PRO A 69 -13.92 -23.50 6.19
N PRO A 70 -12.75 -23.07 6.68
CA PRO A 70 -12.13 -23.41 7.96
C PRO A 70 -12.73 -22.61 9.13
N ALA A 71 -13.07 -23.30 10.23
CA ALA A 71 -13.53 -22.67 11.46
C ALA A 71 -13.08 -23.46 12.69
N ILE A 72 -12.98 -22.76 13.82
CA ILE A 72 -12.68 -23.31 15.13
C ILE A 72 -13.96 -23.34 15.95
N ILE A 73 -14.20 -24.44 16.67
CA ILE A 73 -15.33 -24.58 17.60
C ILE A 73 -14.80 -24.44 19.01
N VAL A 74 -15.32 -23.50 19.79
CA VAL A 74 -14.99 -23.29 21.19
C VAL A 74 -16.22 -23.60 22.03
N VAL A 75 -16.10 -24.53 22.98
CA VAL A 75 -17.20 -24.97 23.85
C VAL A 75 -16.82 -24.73 25.31
N GLY A 76 -17.63 -23.93 26.01
CA GLY A 76 -17.46 -23.64 27.44
C GLY A 76 -17.80 -22.20 27.80
N GLU A 77 -17.80 -21.92 29.11
CA GLU A 77 -18.18 -20.61 29.68
C GLU A 77 -17.35 -19.43 29.15
N VAL A 78 -16.13 -19.68 28.67
CA VAL A 78 -15.27 -18.65 28.05
C VAL A 78 -15.91 -17.97 26.85
N VAL A 79 -16.88 -18.59 26.18
CA VAL A 79 -17.63 -17.98 25.07
C VAL A 79 -18.39 -16.73 25.54
N LYS A 80 -18.85 -16.70 26.80
CA LYS A 80 -19.51 -15.51 27.39
C LYS A 80 -18.60 -14.29 27.46
N LEU A 81 -17.27 -14.48 27.44
CA LEU A 81 -16.30 -13.38 27.42
C LEU A 81 -16.22 -12.70 26.05
N ARG A 82 -16.85 -13.25 25.00
CA ARG A 82 -16.80 -12.70 23.63
C ARG A 82 -17.14 -11.23 23.59
N GLU A 83 -18.20 -10.78 24.27
CA GLU A 83 -18.61 -9.38 24.24
C GLU A 83 -17.51 -8.45 24.76
N LYS A 84 -16.78 -8.89 25.80
CA LYS A 84 -15.64 -8.15 26.38
C LYS A 84 -14.37 -8.25 25.52
N LEU A 85 -14.18 -9.38 24.83
CA LEU A 85 -12.98 -9.68 24.04
C LEU A 85 -13.13 -9.31 22.56
N ASN A 86 -14.27 -8.76 22.13
CA ASN A 86 -14.52 -8.41 20.74
C ASN A 86 -13.82 -7.08 20.34
N TRP A 87 -12.49 -7.07 20.37
CA TRP A 87 -11.69 -5.93 19.97
C TRP A 87 -11.55 -5.79 18.44
N PHE A 88 -11.81 -6.86 17.68
CA PHE A 88 -11.50 -6.92 16.25
C PHE A 88 -12.70 -6.59 15.35
N GLU A 89 -13.88 -7.14 15.61
CA GLU A 89 -15.08 -6.89 14.76
C GLU A 89 -15.69 -5.51 15.01
N THR A 90 -15.39 -4.90 16.15
CA THR A 90 -15.82 -3.56 16.54
C THR A 90 -15.00 -2.46 15.85
N LYS A 91 -13.91 -2.83 15.17
CA LYS A 91 -13.08 -1.87 14.44
C LYS A 91 -13.90 -1.13 13.37
N PRO A 92 -13.63 0.17 13.13
CA PRO A 92 -14.50 1.02 12.33
C PRO A 92 -14.57 0.64 10.85
N LEU A 93 -13.52 0.03 10.30
CA LEU A 93 -13.47 -0.45 8.92
C LEU A 93 -13.55 -1.98 8.81
N PHE A 94 -13.97 -2.67 9.89
CA PHE A 94 -14.11 -4.13 9.87
C PHE A 94 -15.00 -4.60 8.70
N GLY A 95 -14.51 -5.60 7.96
CA GLY A 95 -15.17 -6.14 6.77
C GLY A 95 -15.08 -5.28 5.51
N ARG A 96 -14.58 -4.05 5.59
CA ARG A 96 -14.42 -3.17 4.42
C ARG A 96 -13.18 -3.56 3.64
N ARG A 97 -13.32 -3.63 2.32
CA ARG A 97 -12.19 -3.90 1.42
C ARG A 97 -11.85 -2.64 0.63
N VAL A 98 -10.61 -2.19 0.75
CA VAL A 98 -10.16 -0.91 0.20
C VAL A 98 -9.05 -1.16 -0.82
N VAL A 99 -9.21 -0.62 -2.01
CA VAL A 99 -8.17 -0.61 -3.05
C VAL A 99 -7.27 0.61 -2.84
N VAL A 100 -5.98 0.38 -2.63
CA VAL A 100 -4.97 1.41 -2.42
C VAL A 100 -4.14 1.55 -3.70
N THR A 101 -4.24 2.72 -4.36
CA THR A 101 -3.67 2.93 -5.72
C THR A 101 -2.26 3.54 -5.73
N ARG A 102 -1.69 3.83 -4.55
CA ARG A 102 -0.36 4.44 -4.40
C ARG A 102 0.76 3.41 -4.66
N SER A 103 1.96 3.89 -5.02
CA SER A 103 3.15 3.04 -5.22
C SER A 103 3.52 2.25 -3.95
N ARG A 104 4.06 1.05 -4.12
CA ARG A 104 4.33 0.07 -3.06
C ARG A 104 5.13 0.63 -1.87
N GLU A 105 6.13 1.46 -2.14
CA GLU A 105 7.00 2.06 -1.11
C GLU A 105 6.28 3.08 -0.20
N GLN A 106 5.15 3.64 -0.64
CA GLN A 106 4.33 4.58 0.16
C GLN A 106 2.94 4.02 0.49
N ALA A 107 2.59 2.86 -0.09
CA ALA A 107 1.36 2.15 0.18
C ALA A 107 1.40 1.42 1.52
N SER A 108 2.58 1.00 2.01
CA SER A 108 2.71 0.26 3.27
C SER A 108 2.10 1.02 4.45
N VAL A 109 2.51 2.27 4.70
CA VAL A 109 1.98 3.07 5.82
C VAL A 109 0.48 3.34 5.69
N PHE A 110 0.01 3.69 4.49
CA PHE A 110 -1.42 3.95 4.30
C PHE A 110 -2.27 2.68 4.45
N ALA A 111 -1.79 1.56 3.89
CA ALA A 111 -2.44 0.27 3.99
C ALA A 111 -2.44 -0.23 5.44
N GLU A 112 -1.34 -0.09 6.17
CA GLU A 112 -1.23 -0.42 7.60
C GLU A 112 -2.24 0.37 8.43
N MET A 113 -2.34 1.69 8.23
CA MET A 113 -3.33 2.51 8.94
C MET A 113 -4.78 2.06 8.69
N LEU A 114 -5.08 1.56 7.48
CA LEU A 114 -6.39 0.98 7.16
C LEU A 114 -6.59 -0.40 7.82
N ILE A 115 -5.58 -1.26 7.80
CA ILE A 115 -5.58 -2.58 8.43
C ILE A 115 -5.77 -2.47 9.95
N ASP A 116 -5.09 -1.51 10.58
CA ASP A 116 -5.21 -1.23 12.01
C ASP A 116 -6.64 -0.84 12.40
N ARG A 117 -7.35 -0.19 11.47
CA ARG A 117 -8.77 0.16 11.58
C ARG A 117 -9.72 -0.96 11.14
N GLY A 118 -9.21 -2.15 10.81
CA GLY A 118 -9.99 -3.36 10.51
C GLY A 118 -10.27 -3.60 9.02
N ALA A 119 -9.73 -2.78 8.13
CA ALA A 119 -9.93 -2.93 6.69
C ALA A 119 -9.07 -4.03 6.08
N LYS A 120 -9.52 -4.58 4.95
CA LYS A 120 -8.72 -5.41 4.06
C LYS A 120 -8.23 -4.56 2.91
N THR A 121 -6.93 -4.41 2.79
CA THR A 121 -6.34 -3.61 1.72
C THR A 121 -5.99 -4.48 0.51
N ILE A 122 -6.18 -3.92 -0.67
CA ILE A 122 -5.68 -4.45 -1.93
C ILE A 122 -4.77 -3.38 -2.51
N GLU A 123 -3.48 -3.66 -2.49
CA GLU A 123 -2.52 -2.84 -3.23
C GLU A 123 -2.79 -3.00 -4.73
N PHE A 124 -3.07 -1.87 -5.36
CA PHE A 124 -3.25 -1.75 -6.80
C PHE A 124 -2.43 -0.56 -7.30
N PRO A 125 -1.11 -0.57 -7.06
CA PRO A 125 -0.24 0.50 -7.52
C PRO A 125 -0.36 0.64 -9.02
N SER A 126 -0.24 1.86 -9.53
CA SER A 126 -0.31 2.13 -10.97
C SER A 126 1.04 2.19 -11.67
N ILE A 127 2.11 2.36 -10.90
CA ILE A 127 3.50 2.36 -11.33
C ILE A 127 4.29 1.60 -10.29
N GLU A 128 5.12 0.67 -10.73
CA GLU A 128 6.06 -0.05 -9.88
C GLU A 128 7.48 0.41 -10.19
N VAL A 129 8.21 0.73 -9.13
CA VAL A 129 9.59 1.17 -9.20
C VAL A 129 10.44 -0.04 -8.85
N VAL A 130 11.25 -0.50 -9.80
CA VAL A 130 12.05 -1.72 -9.65
C VAL A 130 13.53 -1.43 -9.92
N PRO A 131 14.45 -2.29 -9.43
CA PRO A 131 15.83 -2.27 -9.89
C PRO A 131 15.90 -2.29 -11.43
N PRO A 132 16.88 -1.61 -12.02
CA PRO A 132 17.04 -1.63 -13.47
C PRO A 132 17.43 -3.03 -13.95
N SER A 133 17.16 -3.32 -15.22
CA SER A 133 17.54 -4.58 -15.86
C SER A 133 19.07 -4.81 -15.89
N SER A 134 19.85 -3.74 -15.76
CA SER A 134 21.29 -3.77 -15.64
C SER A 134 21.76 -2.61 -14.76
N TRP A 135 22.76 -2.89 -13.91
CA TRP A 135 23.42 -1.89 -13.08
C TRP A 135 24.70 -1.31 -13.71
N ALA A 136 25.10 -1.79 -14.90
CA ALA A 136 26.42 -1.52 -15.46
C ALA A 136 26.78 -0.03 -15.55
N GLU A 137 25.87 0.81 -16.04
CA GLU A 137 26.08 2.26 -16.13
C GLU A 137 26.26 2.91 -14.76
N LEU A 138 25.44 2.50 -13.79
CA LEU A 138 25.49 3.06 -12.45
C LEU A 138 26.71 2.56 -11.68
N ASP A 139 27.10 1.29 -11.84
CA ASP A 139 28.31 0.74 -11.25
C ASP A 139 29.55 1.45 -11.78
N ALA A 140 29.64 1.66 -13.10
CA ALA A 140 30.73 2.42 -13.71
C ALA A 140 30.77 3.90 -13.25
N ALA A 141 29.61 4.49 -12.99
CA ALA A 141 29.50 5.83 -12.41
C ALA A 141 29.95 5.88 -10.95
N ILE A 142 29.50 4.92 -10.14
CA ILE A 142 29.88 4.77 -8.73
C ILE A 142 31.36 4.48 -8.57
N ASP A 143 31.95 3.68 -9.47
CA ASP A 143 33.33 3.22 -9.35
C ASP A 143 34.35 4.35 -9.49
N GLY A 144 34.06 5.38 -10.30
CA GLY A 144 34.87 6.59 -10.35
C GLY A 144 34.06 7.84 -10.00
N LEU A 145 33.33 7.78 -8.89
CA LEU A 145 32.46 8.86 -8.42
C LEU A 145 33.23 10.17 -8.17
N GLU A 146 34.49 10.05 -7.76
CA GLU A 146 35.42 11.16 -7.49
C GLU A 146 35.72 12.05 -8.71
N ARG A 147 35.41 11.60 -9.93
CA ARG A 147 35.59 12.40 -11.14
C ARG A 147 34.49 13.45 -11.32
N TYR A 148 33.32 13.24 -10.72
CA TYR A 148 32.17 14.11 -10.93
C TYR A 148 32.25 15.34 -10.03
N HIS A 149 32.06 16.52 -10.61
CA HIS A 149 31.92 17.75 -9.84
C HIS A 149 30.49 17.91 -9.29
N TRP A 150 29.52 17.27 -9.95
CA TRP A 150 28.10 17.37 -9.59
C TRP A 150 27.38 16.03 -9.71
N VAL A 151 26.48 15.77 -8.76
CA VAL A 151 25.48 14.71 -8.85
C VAL A 151 24.08 15.32 -8.79
N ILE A 152 23.28 15.12 -9.83
CA ILE A 152 21.91 15.65 -9.93
C ILE A 152 20.91 14.53 -9.68
N PHE A 153 20.18 14.63 -8.58
CA PHE A 153 19.07 13.74 -8.27
C PHE A 153 17.75 14.35 -8.72
N THR A 154 17.12 13.68 -9.68
CA THR A 154 15.84 14.11 -10.27
C THR A 154 14.61 13.60 -9.52
N SER A 155 14.79 12.64 -8.59
CA SER A 155 13.71 12.10 -7.78
C SER A 155 14.22 11.50 -6.47
N ALA A 156 13.34 11.40 -5.47
CA ALA A 156 13.63 10.66 -4.24
C ALA A 156 14.00 9.18 -4.49
N ASN A 157 13.43 8.57 -5.53
CA ASN A 157 13.77 7.19 -5.93
C ASN A 157 15.20 7.12 -6.46
N ALA A 158 15.65 8.09 -7.25
CA ALA A 158 17.03 8.13 -7.71
C ALA A 158 18.01 8.16 -6.53
N VAL A 159 17.72 8.96 -5.50
CA VAL A 159 18.51 8.99 -4.25
C VAL A 159 18.53 7.61 -3.59
N ARG A 160 17.36 7.02 -3.33
CA ARG A 160 17.22 5.72 -2.68
C ARG A 160 18.01 4.61 -3.40
N PHE A 161 17.79 4.43 -4.70
CA PHE A 161 18.43 3.38 -5.48
C PHE A 161 19.94 3.63 -5.65
N PHE A 162 20.36 4.88 -5.81
CA PHE A 162 21.78 5.24 -5.84
C PHE A 162 22.47 4.89 -4.53
N MET A 163 21.91 5.31 -3.38
CA MET A 163 22.50 5.05 -2.06
C MET A 163 22.51 3.57 -1.71
N GLN A 164 21.46 2.83 -2.08
CA GLN A 164 21.43 1.38 -1.95
C GLN A 164 22.58 0.76 -2.76
N ARG A 165 22.69 1.12 -4.05
CA ARG A 165 23.72 0.54 -4.91
C ARG A 165 25.13 0.91 -4.49
N LEU A 166 25.34 2.14 -4.02
CA LEU A 166 26.62 2.61 -3.47
C LEU A 166 27.08 1.69 -2.31
N ARG A 167 26.18 1.35 -1.40
CA ARG A 167 26.46 0.42 -0.29
C ARG A 167 26.71 -1.01 -0.76
N GLU A 168 25.93 -1.51 -1.71
CA GLU A 168 26.14 -2.84 -2.31
C GLU A 168 27.50 -2.96 -3.03
N ARG A 169 28.02 -1.85 -3.55
CA ARG A 169 29.39 -1.73 -4.11
C ARG A 169 30.48 -1.61 -3.05
N GLY A 170 30.14 -1.70 -1.76
CA GLY A 170 31.10 -1.57 -0.64
C GLY A 170 31.58 -0.13 -0.41
N LYS A 171 30.88 0.86 -0.97
CA LYS A 171 31.18 2.29 -0.86
C LYS A 171 30.17 2.98 0.08
N ASP A 172 30.49 4.19 0.51
CA ASP A 172 29.59 5.01 1.32
C ASP A 172 29.60 6.47 0.89
N VAL A 173 28.82 7.30 1.58
CA VAL A 173 28.61 8.71 1.25
C VAL A 173 29.90 9.55 1.25
N ARG A 174 31.00 9.10 1.88
CA ARG A 174 32.31 9.78 1.82
C ARG A 174 32.89 9.82 0.41
N GLN A 175 32.43 8.94 -0.48
CA GLN A 175 32.81 8.95 -1.89
C GLN A 175 32.23 10.15 -2.65
N LEU A 176 31.23 10.85 -2.10
CA LEU A 176 30.65 12.07 -2.66
C LEU A 176 31.38 13.35 -2.21
N LYS A 177 32.46 13.25 -1.43
CA LYS A 177 33.12 14.40 -0.77
C LYS A 177 33.50 15.56 -1.71
N ASP A 178 33.85 15.25 -2.96
CA ASP A 178 34.32 16.23 -3.95
C ASP A 178 33.19 16.69 -4.90
N ALA A 179 32.03 16.03 -4.83
CA ALA A 179 30.89 16.31 -5.69
C ALA A 179 29.85 17.15 -4.97
N LYS A 180 29.40 18.23 -5.61
CA LYS A 180 28.23 18.99 -5.16
C LYS A 180 26.94 18.27 -5.53
N LEU A 181 25.91 18.44 -4.71
CA LEU A 181 24.64 17.75 -4.84
C LEU A 181 23.54 18.71 -5.29
N CYS A 182 22.84 18.35 -6.35
CA CYS A 182 21.64 19.06 -6.80
C CYS A 182 20.41 18.17 -6.59
N ALA A 183 19.43 18.67 -5.87
CA ALA A 183 18.13 18.02 -5.72
C ALA A 183 17.08 18.84 -6.46
N VAL A 184 16.44 18.26 -7.48
CA VAL A 184 15.49 18.99 -8.35
C VAL A 184 14.27 19.53 -7.60
N GLY A 185 13.96 19.03 -6.40
CA GLY A 185 12.91 19.60 -5.57
C GLY A 185 12.91 19.13 -4.12
N PRO A 186 11.99 19.64 -3.29
CA PRO A 186 12.02 19.49 -1.84
C PRO A 186 11.99 18.03 -1.38
N LYS A 187 11.15 17.19 -2.00
CA LYS A 187 11.07 15.75 -1.68
C LYS A 187 12.37 15.00 -1.99
N THR A 188 13.11 15.44 -3.00
CA THR A 188 14.41 14.85 -3.33
C THR A 188 15.47 15.30 -2.32
N ALA A 189 15.40 16.55 -1.87
CA ALA A 189 16.27 17.06 -0.82
C ALA A 189 16.00 16.37 0.53
N GLU A 190 14.72 16.18 0.92
CA GLU A 190 14.32 15.37 2.08
C GLU A 190 14.87 13.94 2.00
N ALA A 191 14.86 13.33 0.81
CA ALA A 191 15.41 12.00 0.61
C ALA A 191 16.94 11.95 0.78
N LEU A 192 17.66 13.01 0.40
CA LEU A 192 19.10 13.13 0.67
C LEU A 192 19.39 13.32 2.17
N ASP A 193 18.56 14.10 2.86
CA ASP A 193 18.69 14.38 4.29
C ASP A 193 18.58 13.11 5.15
N GLN A 194 17.77 12.13 4.72
CA GLN A 194 17.71 10.79 5.34
C GLN A 194 19.05 10.04 5.33
N PHE A 195 19.98 10.42 4.45
CA PHE A 195 21.35 9.91 4.41
C PHE A 195 22.37 10.92 4.96
N SER A 196 21.90 11.94 5.67
CA SER A 196 22.71 13.04 6.22
C SER A 196 23.46 13.83 5.14
N LEU A 197 22.88 13.93 3.94
CA LEU A 197 23.42 14.70 2.84
C LEU A 197 22.55 15.92 2.57
N ARG A 198 23.19 17.09 2.48
CA ARG A 198 22.51 18.34 2.13
C ARG A 198 22.73 18.64 0.65
N ALA A 199 21.67 19.02 -0.06
CA ALA A 199 21.79 19.52 -1.42
C ALA A 199 22.41 20.93 -1.41
N ASP A 200 23.41 21.16 -2.25
CA ASP A 200 24.02 22.47 -2.52
C ASP A 200 23.07 23.36 -3.32
N ILE A 201 22.32 22.76 -4.26
CA ILE A 201 21.34 23.44 -5.09
C ILE A 201 19.98 22.74 -5.01
N ILE A 202 18.94 23.53 -4.77
CA ILE A 202 17.55 23.16 -4.95
C ILE A 202 16.92 24.26 -5.82
N PRO A 203 16.56 23.98 -7.08
CA PRO A 203 15.97 24.98 -7.97
C PRO A 203 14.67 25.56 -7.43
N ALA A 204 14.40 26.83 -7.75
CA ALA A 204 13.12 27.48 -7.42
C ALA A 204 11.95 26.83 -8.17
N GLU A 205 12.15 26.52 -9.45
CA GLU A 205 11.21 25.71 -10.24
C GLU A 205 11.62 24.24 -10.25
N PHE A 206 10.74 23.36 -9.77
CA PHE A 206 10.99 21.92 -9.64
C PHE A 206 10.84 21.15 -10.96
N LYS A 207 11.31 21.74 -12.07
CA LYS A 207 11.26 21.20 -13.44
C LYS A 207 12.64 21.28 -14.08
N ALA A 208 12.77 20.69 -15.26
CA ALA A 208 14.03 20.67 -15.99
C ALA A 208 14.56 22.08 -16.28
N GLU A 209 13.66 23.02 -16.60
CA GLU A 209 13.97 24.42 -16.88
C GLU A 209 14.57 25.12 -15.66
N GLY A 210 13.98 24.93 -14.47
CA GLY A 210 14.52 25.49 -13.23
C GLY A 210 15.89 24.94 -12.85
N VAL A 211 16.18 23.67 -13.18
CA VAL A 211 17.53 23.11 -13.00
C VAL A 211 18.53 23.86 -13.86
N ILE A 212 18.21 24.11 -15.13
CA ILE A 212 19.09 24.85 -16.04
C ILE A 212 19.29 26.29 -15.58
N GLU A 213 18.23 26.97 -15.14
CA GLU A 213 18.33 28.32 -14.59
C GLU A 213 19.21 28.36 -13.33
N ALA A 214 19.09 27.37 -12.44
CA ALA A 214 19.92 27.28 -11.25
C ALA A 214 21.41 27.09 -11.56
N PHE A 215 21.73 26.46 -12.70
CA PHE A 215 23.09 26.36 -13.22
C PHE A 215 23.49 27.49 -14.17
N GLY A 216 22.54 28.30 -14.65
CA GLY A 216 22.77 29.33 -15.68
C GLY A 216 23.67 30.48 -15.22
N ASN A 217 23.79 30.68 -13.90
CA ASN A 217 24.73 31.64 -13.31
C ASN A 217 26.13 31.06 -13.06
N MET A 218 26.38 29.80 -13.42
CA MET A 218 27.66 29.12 -13.27
C MET A 218 28.29 28.81 -14.63
N ASP A 219 29.61 28.91 -14.72
CA ASP A 219 30.35 28.32 -15.83
C ASP A 219 30.40 26.80 -15.65
N VAL A 220 29.56 26.10 -16.41
CA VAL A 220 29.46 24.63 -16.40
C VAL A 220 30.35 23.95 -17.44
N LYS A 221 31.08 24.73 -18.25
CA LYS A 221 31.89 24.20 -19.34
C LYS A 221 33.01 23.32 -18.80
N GLY A 222 33.11 22.10 -19.32
CA GLY A 222 34.09 21.11 -18.90
C GLY A 222 33.82 20.47 -17.52
N LEU A 223 32.75 20.86 -16.82
CA LEU A 223 32.37 20.20 -15.58
C LEU A 223 31.73 18.84 -15.87
N ARG A 224 32.06 17.83 -15.06
CA ARG A 224 31.50 16.47 -15.15
C ARG A 224 30.30 16.32 -14.22
N PHE A 225 29.16 15.93 -14.78
CA PHE A 225 27.90 15.70 -14.08
C PHE A 225 27.51 14.22 -14.14
N LEU A 226 27.03 13.71 -13.01
CA LEU A 226 26.35 12.42 -12.93
C LEU A 226 24.86 12.64 -12.68
N ILE A 227 24.02 11.97 -13.46
CA ILE A 227 22.55 12.03 -13.30
C ILE A 227 22.01 10.60 -13.12
N PRO A 228 21.90 10.10 -11.88
CA PRO A 228 21.18 8.88 -11.58
C PRO A 228 19.67 9.11 -11.79
N ARG A 229 19.01 8.31 -12.62
CA ARG A 229 17.59 8.50 -12.93
C ARG A 229 16.86 7.23 -13.38
N ALA A 230 15.56 7.35 -13.64
CA ALA A 230 14.76 6.28 -14.23
C ALA A 230 15.23 5.95 -15.66
N LYS A 231 15.11 4.68 -16.07
CA LYS A 231 15.40 4.23 -17.45
C LYS A 231 14.64 5.03 -18.51
N LYS A 232 13.38 5.35 -18.24
CA LYS A 232 12.53 6.21 -19.09
C LYS A 232 12.36 7.58 -18.43
N ALA A 233 13.33 8.46 -18.65
CA ALA A 233 13.31 9.84 -18.17
C ALA A 233 13.48 10.81 -19.33
N ARG A 234 13.04 12.07 -19.13
CA ARG A 234 13.19 13.12 -20.14
C ARG A 234 14.66 13.51 -20.30
N GLU A 235 15.10 13.72 -21.54
CA GLU A 235 16.49 14.09 -21.86
C GLU A 235 16.81 15.58 -21.72
N LEU A 236 15.82 16.41 -21.42
CA LEU A 236 15.97 17.86 -21.41
C LEU A 236 17.11 18.36 -20.51
N ILE A 237 17.28 17.80 -19.29
CA ILE A 237 18.36 18.22 -18.38
C ILE A 237 19.75 17.82 -18.93
N PRO A 238 20.02 16.53 -19.26
CA PRO A 238 21.29 16.15 -19.86
C PRO A 238 21.63 16.93 -21.13
N ASP A 239 20.67 17.09 -22.04
CA ASP A 239 20.92 17.72 -23.34
C ASP A 239 21.26 19.19 -23.18
N LYS A 240 20.53 19.92 -22.32
CA LYS A 240 20.82 21.33 -22.04
C LYS A 240 22.17 21.54 -21.35
N LEU A 241 22.55 20.68 -20.41
CA LEU A 241 23.87 20.75 -19.78
C LEU A 241 25.00 20.48 -20.81
N ARG A 242 24.80 19.52 -21.72
CA ARG A 242 25.74 19.26 -22.82
C ARG A 242 25.85 20.44 -23.79
N GLU A 243 24.73 21.07 -24.13
CA GLU A 243 24.70 22.30 -24.95
C GLU A 243 25.52 23.43 -24.31
N LEU A 244 25.53 23.53 -22.97
CA LEU A 244 26.34 24.48 -22.21
C LEU A 244 27.81 24.04 -22.06
N GLY A 245 28.21 22.91 -22.67
CA GLY A 245 29.59 22.42 -22.69
C GLY A 245 29.98 21.56 -21.50
N ALA A 246 29.03 21.07 -20.71
CA ALA A 246 29.28 20.12 -19.64
C ALA A 246 29.43 18.67 -20.16
N ASP A 247 30.21 17.86 -19.46
CA ASP A 247 30.29 16.41 -19.68
C ASP A 247 29.27 15.71 -18.78
N VAL A 248 28.26 15.08 -19.38
CA VAL A 248 27.11 14.53 -18.64
C VAL A 248 27.02 13.01 -18.80
N THR A 249 27.29 12.31 -17.69
CA THR A 249 26.99 10.89 -17.54
C THR A 249 25.57 10.70 -17.02
N VAL A 250 24.75 10.00 -17.77
CA VAL A 250 23.46 9.49 -17.30
C VAL A 250 23.65 8.05 -16.87
N ALA A 251 23.15 7.71 -15.68
CA ALA A 251 23.18 6.34 -15.18
C ALA A 251 21.78 5.87 -14.79
N THR A 252 21.36 4.73 -15.32
CA THR A 252 20.07 4.14 -14.96
C THR A 252 20.11 3.60 -13.53
N ALA A 253 19.34 4.21 -12.62
CA ALA A 253 19.27 3.82 -11.22
C ALA A 253 18.06 2.93 -10.89
N TYR A 254 16.97 3.04 -11.66
CA TYR A 254 15.76 2.25 -11.49
C TYR A 254 14.94 2.22 -12.78
N ASP A 255 13.96 1.33 -12.85
CA ASP A 255 12.96 1.30 -13.92
C ASP A 255 11.55 1.55 -13.37
N ASN A 256 10.73 2.21 -14.16
CA ASN A 256 9.30 2.37 -13.91
C ASN A 256 8.57 1.36 -14.80
N VAL A 257 8.13 0.26 -14.22
CA VAL A 257 7.42 -0.79 -14.93
C VAL A 257 5.93 -0.74 -14.63
N LYS A 258 5.15 -1.34 -15.53
CA LYS A 258 3.77 -1.64 -15.22
C LYS A 258 3.75 -2.62 -14.04
N PRO A 259 2.95 -2.36 -13.01
CA PRO A 259 2.92 -3.20 -11.82
C PRO A 259 2.62 -4.66 -12.16
N SER A 260 3.20 -5.59 -11.39
CA SER A 260 2.88 -7.02 -11.50
C SER A 260 1.49 -7.38 -10.95
N THR A 261 0.68 -6.38 -10.59
CA THR A 261 -0.62 -6.59 -9.95
C THR A 261 -1.57 -7.34 -10.88
N ASP A 262 -2.16 -8.43 -10.38
CA ASP A 262 -3.17 -9.20 -11.10
C ASP A 262 -4.46 -8.38 -11.27
N VAL A 263 -4.51 -7.65 -12.39
CA VAL A 263 -5.63 -6.79 -12.79
C VAL A 263 -6.93 -7.59 -12.89
N GLU A 264 -6.88 -8.82 -13.42
CA GLU A 264 -8.08 -9.64 -13.58
C GLU A 264 -8.62 -10.12 -12.23
N ARG A 265 -7.75 -10.46 -11.28
CA ARG A 265 -8.17 -10.72 -9.90
C ARG A 265 -8.86 -9.52 -9.27
N VAL A 266 -8.35 -8.30 -9.48
CA VAL A 266 -8.97 -7.09 -8.93
C VAL A 266 -10.32 -6.81 -9.62
N LYS A 267 -10.39 -6.89 -10.95
CA LYS A 267 -11.65 -6.79 -11.70
C LYS A 267 -12.69 -7.81 -11.25
N LYS A 268 -12.29 -9.05 -10.97
CA LYS A 268 -13.18 -10.08 -10.42
C LYS A 268 -13.78 -9.64 -9.08
N LEU A 269 -12.99 -9.04 -8.20
CA LEU A 269 -13.48 -8.55 -6.91
C LEU A 269 -14.45 -7.37 -7.04
N PHE A 270 -14.25 -6.50 -8.03
CA PHE A 270 -15.22 -5.46 -8.38
C PHE A 270 -16.53 -6.07 -8.89
N ARG A 271 -16.47 -7.01 -9.83
CA ARG A 271 -17.66 -7.73 -10.37
C ARG A 271 -18.45 -8.46 -9.27
N GLU A 272 -17.75 -9.05 -8.31
CA GLU A 272 -18.37 -9.71 -7.14
C GLU A 272 -18.87 -8.74 -6.07
N LYS A 273 -18.79 -7.41 -6.30
CA LYS A 273 -19.15 -6.34 -5.35
C LYS A 273 -18.47 -6.47 -3.98
N LYS A 274 -17.23 -6.98 -3.98
CA LYS A 274 -16.45 -7.18 -2.75
C LYS A 274 -15.55 -6.01 -2.40
N ILE A 275 -15.47 -4.98 -3.24
CA ILE A 275 -14.71 -3.75 -2.97
C ILE A 275 -15.64 -2.70 -2.36
N SER A 276 -15.24 -2.12 -1.24
CA SER A 276 -16.00 -1.07 -0.54
C SER A 276 -15.56 0.33 -0.92
N ALA A 277 -14.26 0.54 -1.17
CA ALA A 277 -13.72 1.83 -1.59
C ALA A 277 -12.46 1.70 -2.47
N VAL A 278 -12.20 2.73 -3.27
CA VAL A 278 -10.93 2.98 -3.95
C VAL A 278 -10.36 4.31 -3.46
N THR A 279 -9.06 4.36 -3.22
CA THR A 279 -8.37 5.57 -2.75
C THR A 279 -7.47 6.14 -3.85
N PHE A 280 -7.46 7.45 -4.03
CA PHE A 280 -6.58 8.17 -4.95
C PHE A 280 -5.80 9.26 -4.22
N THR A 281 -4.47 9.22 -4.31
CA THR A 281 -3.57 10.16 -3.65
C THR A 281 -2.88 11.14 -4.61
N SER A 282 -3.15 11.02 -5.90
CA SER A 282 -2.69 11.96 -6.93
C SER A 282 -3.54 11.82 -8.20
N LEU A 283 -3.55 12.85 -9.04
CA LEU A 283 -4.20 12.80 -10.35
C LEU A 283 -3.70 11.62 -11.23
N SER A 284 -2.40 11.30 -11.18
CA SER A 284 -1.82 10.19 -11.94
C SER A 284 -2.38 8.82 -11.50
N THR A 285 -2.71 8.65 -10.21
CA THR A 285 -3.35 7.41 -9.74
C THR A 285 -4.75 7.22 -10.31
N VAL A 286 -5.49 8.31 -10.57
CA VAL A 286 -6.82 8.25 -11.19
C VAL A 286 -6.73 7.81 -12.64
N HIS A 287 -5.92 8.50 -13.45
CA HIS A 287 -5.74 8.18 -14.87
C HIS A 287 -5.32 6.71 -15.07
N ASN A 288 -4.27 6.29 -14.36
CA ASN A 288 -3.73 4.96 -14.54
C ASN A 288 -4.70 3.87 -14.05
N PHE A 289 -5.46 4.11 -12.98
CA PHE A 289 -6.47 3.16 -12.49
C PHE A 289 -7.54 2.90 -13.55
N VAL A 290 -8.03 3.95 -14.20
CA VAL A 290 -9.01 3.84 -15.30
C VAL A 290 -8.42 3.09 -16.49
N GLU A 291 -7.16 3.33 -16.83
CA GLU A 291 -6.48 2.60 -17.90
C GLU A 291 -6.30 1.11 -17.57
N MET A 292 -5.92 0.78 -16.34
CA MET A 292 -5.74 -0.59 -15.87
C MET A 292 -7.06 -1.37 -15.84
N LEU A 293 -8.16 -0.75 -15.40
CA LEU A 293 -9.47 -1.40 -15.43
C LEU A 293 -10.10 -1.45 -16.83
N GLY A 294 -9.58 -0.67 -17.78
CA GLY A 294 -10.10 -0.54 -19.14
C GLY A 294 -11.15 0.56 -19.24
N ARG A 295 -10.94 1.50 -20.17
CA ARG A 295 -11.74 2.73 -20.32
C ARG A 295 -13.23 2.49 -20.60
N SER A 296 -13.60 1.35 -21.18
CA SER A 296 -15.00 1.00 -21.47
C SER A 296 -15.73 0.34 -20.29
N GLY A 297 -15.02 -0.42 -19.45
CA GLY A 297 -15.62 -1.28 -18.42
C GLY A 297 -15.54 -0.75 -16.98
N TYR A 298 -14.65 0.20 -16.69
CA TYR A 298 -14.41 0.64 -15.29
C TYR A 298 -15.65 1.24 -14.62
N LYS A 299 -16.53 1.91 -15.38
CA LYS A 299 -17.75 2.54 -14.82
C LYS A 299 -18.69 1.53 -14.18
N GLU A 300 -18.88 0.39 -14.83
CA GLU A 300 -19.70 -0.71 -14.29
C GLU A 300 -19.05 -1.31 -13.05
N LEU A 301 -17.73 -1.52 -13.09
CA LEU A 301 -16.95 -2.04 -11.97
C LEU A 301 -16.99 -1.14 -10.73
N MET A 302 -17.02 0.18 -10.92
CA MET A 302 -17.06 1.16 -9.84
C MET A 302 -18.45 1.38 -9.24
N ASN A 303 -19.49 0.74 -9.78
CA ASN A 303 -20.86 0.91 -9.27
C ASN A 303 -20.98 0.40 -7.82
N GLY A 304 -21.41 1.29 -6.92
CA GLY A 304 -21.54 0.98 -5.48
C GLY A 304 -20.21 1.01 -4.71
N VAL A 305 -19.12 1.45 -5.33
CA VAL A 305 -17.81 1.58 -4.69
C VAL A 305 -17.55 3.04 -4.32
N ALA A 306 -17.20 3.29 -3.06
CA ALA A 306 -16.90 4.65 -2.61
C ALA A 306 -15.55 5.14 -3.17
N VAL A 307 -15.50 6.40 -3.60
CA VAL A 307 -14.28 7.02 -4.12
C VAL A 307 -13.69 7.97 -3.08
N ALA A 308 -12.48 7.68 -2.62
CA ALA A 308 -11.75 8.54 -1.68
C ALA A 308 -10.61 9.26 -2.39
N CYS A 309 -10.61 10.59 -2.35
CA CYS A 309 -9.59 11.43 -2.95
C CYS A 309 -8.87 12.24 -1.86
N ILE A 310 -7.54 12.35 -1.93
CA ILE A 310 -6.75 13.05 -0.90
C ILE A 310 -6.99 14.56 -0.88
N GLY A 311 -7.41 15.16 -2.00
CA GLY A 311 -7.59 16.61 -2.12
C GLY A 311 -8.20 17.05 -3.45
N PRO A 312 -8.47 18.35 -3.62
CA PRO A 312 -9.39 18.89 -4.63
C PRO A 312 -8.94 18.65 -6.08
N VAL A 313 -7.63 18.70 -6.35
CA VAL A 313 -7.11 18.43 -7.71
C VAL A 313 -7.37 16.97 -8.11
N THR A 314 -7.18 16.03 -7.16
CA THR A 314 -7.43 14.61 -7.42
C THR A 314 -8.93 14.32 -7.55
N SER A 315 -9.76 14.99 -6.74
CA SER A 315 -11.22 14.93 -6.81
C SER A 315 -11.73 15.38 -8.19
N LYS A 316 -11.25 16.53 -8.68
CA LYS A 316 -11.61 17.04 -10.02
C LYS A 316 -11.23 16.05 -11.13
N THR A 317 -10.04 15.46 -11.08
CA THR A 317 -9.63 14.43 -12.04
C THR A 317 -10.52 13.18 -11.96
N ALA A 318 -10.97 12.77 -10.78
CA ALA A 318 -11.92 11.66 -10.66
C ALA A 318 -13.28 12.01 -11.31
N GLU A 319 -13.76 13.25 -11.12
CA GLU A 319 -14.99 13.75 -11.74
C GLU A 319 -14.93 13.79 -13.28
N GLU A 320 -13.76 14.11 -13.86
CA GLU A 320 -13.53 14.05 -15.32
C GLU A 320 -13.76 12.61 -15.87
N TYR A 321 -13.55 11.59 -15.05
CA TYR A 321 -13.87 10.19 -15.35
C TYR A 321 -15.27 9.76 -14.86
N SER A 322 -16.14 10.71 -14.55
CA SER A 322 -17.47 10.45 -13.99
C SER A 322 -17.46 9.65 -12.68
N MET A 323 -16.34 9.64 -11.95
CA MET A 323 -16.25 9.06 -10.61
C MET A 323 -16.50 10.17 -9.59
N LYS A 324 -17.64 10.13 -8.92
CA LYS A 324 -17.98 11.11 -7.87
C LYS A 324 -17.13 10.85 -6.62
N PRO A 325 -16.32 11.81 -6.14
CA PRO A 325 -15.60 11.68 -4.87
C PRO A 325 -16.59 11.64 -3.70
N ASP A 326 -16.67 10.51 -3.01
CA ASP A 326 -17.49 10.32 -1.80
C ASP A 326 -16.78 10.86 -0.54
N ILE A 327 -15.46 10.79 -0.54
CA ILE A 327 -14.63 11.02 0.64
C ILE A 327 -13.47 11.93 0.25
N MET A 328 -13.39 13.10 0.89
CA MET A 328 -12.24 14.00 0.79
C MET A 328 -11.97 14.60 2.17
N PRO A 329 -10.76 14.43 2.72
CA PRO A 329 -10.42 15.00 4.02
C PRO A 329 -10.28 16.53 3.96
N LYS A 330 -10.43 17.19 5.11
CA LYS A 330 -10.18 18.64 5.24
C LYS A 330 -8.69 18.98 5.10
N GLU A 331 -7.84 18.14 5.68
CA GLU A 331 -6.38 18.20 5.53
C GLU A 331 -5.94 17.18 4.48
N TYR A 332 -5.08 17.57 3.55
CA TYR A 332 -4.68 16.71 2.43
C TYR A 332 -3.55 15.75 2.80
N THR A 333 -3.73 15.03 3.91
CA THR A 333 -2.77 14.09 4.49
C THR A 333 -3.34 12.68 4.55
N ILE A 334 -2.47 11.67 4.60
CA ILE A 334 -2.88 10.27 4.71
C ILE A 334 -3.66 9.99 6.01
N PRO A 335 -3.22 10.45 7.20
CA PRO A 335 -3.99 10.27 8.44
C PRO A 335 -5.40 10.87 8.37
N ALA A 336 -5.53 12.08 7.82
CA ALA A 336 -6.82 12.73 7.66
C ALA A 336 -7.73 11.96 6.68
N MET A 337 -7.17 11.44 5.59
CA MET A 337 -7.91 10.59 4.64
C MET A 337 -8.44 9.32 5.31
N VAL A 338 -7.63 8.63 6.11
CA VAL A 338 -8.07 7.43 6.86
C VAL A 338 -9.22 7.75 7.82
N ASN A 339 -9.15 8.89 8.52
CA ASN A 339 -10.22 9.31 9.43
C ASN A 339 -11.50 9.66 8.67
N ALA A 340 -11.41 10.38 7.55
CA ALA A 340 -12.56 10.67 6.69
C ALA A 340 -13.23 9.38 6.17
N MET A 341 -12.44 8.35 5.84
CA MET A 341 -12.97 7.04 5.45
C MET A 341 -13.70 6.34 6.60
N VAL A 342 -13.15 6.41 7.82
CA VAL A 342 -13.82 5.88 9.01
C VAL A 342 -15.17 6.57 9.23
N ASP A 343 -15.24 7.89 9.13
CA ASP A 343 -16.46 8.64 9.36
C ASP A 343 -17.54 8.30 8.31
N TYR A 344 -17.14 8.20 7.04
CA TYR A 344 -18.03 7.78 5.96
C TYR A 344 -18.64 6.39 6.20
N PHE A 345 -17.82 5.41 6.56
CA PHE A 345 -18.30 4.04 6.76
C PHE A 345 -19.05 3.83 8.08
N LYS A 346 -18.86 4.70 9.07
CA LYS A 346 -19.68 4.74 10.29
C LYS A 346 -21.09 5.26 10.01
N GLN A 347 -21.25 6.29 9.16
CA GLN A 347 -22.56 6.85 8.82
C GLN A 347 -23.43 5.91 7.98
N LYS A 348 -22.82 4.94 7.28
CA LYS A 348 -23.50 3.91 6.48
C LYS A 348 -23.79 2.61 7.24
N ARG A 349 -23.52 2.53 8.54
CA ARG A 349 -23.74 1.32 9.34
C ARG A 349 -25.19 1.17 9.78
#